data_AF-A1VVQ2-F1
#
_entry.id   AF-A1VVQ2-F1
#
_cell.length_a   1.000
_cell.length_b   1.000
_cell.length_c   1.000
_cell.angle_alpha   90.00
_cell.angle_beta   90.00
_cell.angle_gamma   90.00
#
_symmetry.space_group_name_H-M   'P 1'
#
loop_
_entity.id
_entity.type
_entity.pdbx_description
1 polymer ?
#
loop_
_entity_poly.entity_id
_entity_poly.type
_entity_poly.pdbx_seq_one_letter_code
_entity_poly.pdbx_strand_id
1 'polypeptide(L)'
;MILPSKHLPQDRALLTVGGHVLTFLAHPKTVSALWEELNRPTDGVTAALPRRITYDWFLLALDLLYALGTIELDSGLVTRRTA
;
A
#
# COMPACT_ATOMS: atom_id res chain seq x y z
N MET A 1 4.50 -12.60 -1.24
CA MET A 1 3.89 -13.19 -2.46
C MET A 1 2.83 -12.23 -2.97
N ILE A 2 2.60 -12.21 -4.29
CA ILE A 2 1.62 -11.32 -4.92
C ILE A 2 0.20 -11.65 -4.46
N LEU A 3 -0.15 -12.94 -4.47
CA LEU A 3 -1.43 -13.47 -3.98
C LEU A 3 -1.28 -14.18 -2.62
N PRO A 4 -2.37 -14.33 -1.85
CA PRO A 4 -2.39 -15.17 -0.65
C PRO A 4 -1.97 -16.60 -0.97
N SER A 5 -1.32 -17.27 -0.02
CA SER A 5 -0.93 -18.69 -0.18
C SER A 5 -1.14 -19.45 1.12
N LYS A 6 -1.03 -20.78 1.08
CA LYS A 6 -1.22 -21.66 2.26
C LYS A 6 -0.42 -21.22 3.49
N HIS A 7 0.74 -20.58 3.30
CA HIS A 7 1.63 -20.11 4.37
C HIS A 7 1.71 -18.58 4.49
N LEU A 8 1.00 -17.84 3.65
CA LEU A 8 0.96 -16.37 3.68
C LEU A 8 -0.48 -15.91 3.93
N PRO A 9 -0.77 -15.37 5.13
CA PRO A 9 -2.07 -14.78 5.43
C PRO A 9 -2.48 -13.76 4.36
N GLN A 10 -3.77 -13.72 4.02
CA GLN A 10 -4.33 -12.80 3.03
C GLN A 10 -3.93 -11.35 3.28
N ASP A 11 -3.92 -10.95 4.55
CA ASP A 11 -3.56 -9.60 5.02
C ASP A 11 -2.09 -9.22 4.71
N ARG A 12 -1.26 -10.18 4.28
CA ARG A 12 0.15 -9.97 3.91
C ARG A 12 0.41 -10.19 2.42
N ALA A 13 -0.61 -10.46 1.61
CA ALA A 13 -0.42 -10.52 0.16
C ALA A 13 -0.14 -9.10 -0.38
N LEU A 14 0.80 -8.97 -1.34
CA LEU A 14 1.12 -7.65 -1.92
C LEU A 14 -0.09 -7.02 -2.58
N LEU A 15 -1.01 -7.82 -3.15
CA LEU A 15 -2.24 -7.30 -3.74
C LEU A 15 -3.16 -6.66 -2.69
N THR A 16 -3.28 -7.28 -1.51
CA THR A 16 -4.08 -6.75 -0.40
C THR A 16 -3.44 -5.49 0.17
N VAL A 17 -2.13 -5.50 0.39
CA VAL A 17 -1.37 -4.33 0.84
C VAL A 17 -1.45 -3.19 -0.19
N GLY A 18 -1.25 -3.48 -1.47
CA GLY A 18 -1.34 -2.49 -2.55
C GLY A 18 -2.74 -1.90 -2.70
N GLY A 19 -3.79 -2.73 -2.59
CA GLY A 19 -5.17 -2.25 -2.56
C GLY A 19 -5.42 -1.28 -1.39
N HIS A 20 -4.88 -1.59 -0.21
CA HIS A 20 -4.93 -0.70 0.94
C HIS A 20 -4.14 0.60 0.71
N VAL A 21 -2.93 0.53 0.13
CA VAL A 21 -2.15 1.73 -0.23
C VAL A 21 -2.92 2.64 -1.19
N LEU A 22 -3.64 2.08 -2.17
CA LEU A 22 -4.46 2.86 -3.09
C LEU A 22 -5.61 3.63 -2.40
N THR A 23 -6.13 3.17 -1.26
CA THR A 23 -7.17 3.92 -0.53
C THR A 23 -6.64 5.21 0.10
N PHE A 24 -5.33 5.31 0.35
CA PHE A 24 -4.67 6.52 0.86
C PHE A 24 -4.20 7.46 -0.25
N LEU A 25 -4.19 7.01 -1.51
CA LEU A 25 -3.79 7.79 -2.69
C LEU A 25 -4.98 8.49 -3.37
N ALA A 26 -5.83 9.14 -2.58
CA ALA A 26 -6.89 10.01 -3.10
C ALA A 26 -6.35 11.31 -3.74
N HIS A 27 -5.13 11.71 -3.37
CA HIS A 27 -4.42 12.87 -3.91
C HIS A 27 -2.93 12.52 -4.07
N PRO A 28 -2.18 13.24 -4.93
CA PRO A 28 -0.72 13.11 -5.03
C PRO A 28 -0.03 13.26 -3.68
N LYS A 29 0.85 12.31 -3.33
CA LYS A 29 1.59 12.33 -2.05
C LYS A 29 3.01 11.83 -2.23
N THR A 30 3.93 12.32 -1.41
CA THR A 30 5.27 11.73 -1.35
C THR A 30 5.20 10.32 -0.79
N VAL A 31 6.19 9.50 -1.13
CA VAL A 31 6.33 8.14 -0.57
C VAL A 31 6.36 8.16 0.96
N SER A 32 7.06 9.12 1.56
CA SER A 32 7.17 9.28 3.01
C SER A 32 5.82 9.62 3.66
N ALA A 33 5.08 10.58 3.09
CA ALA A 33 3.76 10.95 3.62
C ALA A 33 2.77 9.78 3.55
N LEU A 34 2.80 9.03 2.44
CA LEU A 34 1.98 7.84 2.27
C LEU A 34 2.33 6.75 3.28
N TRP A 35 3.62 6.53 3.54
CA TRP A 35 4.09 5.58 4.54
C TRP A 35 3.66 5.95 5.97
N GLU A 36 3.75 7.23 6.32
CA GLU A 36 3.34 7.74 7.63
C GLU A 36 1.83 7.61 7.86
N GLU A 37 1.02 7.92 6.84
CA GLU A 37 -0.43 7.76 6.92
C GLU A 37 -0.85 6.29 7.04
N LEU A 38 -0.22 5.41 6.26
CA LEU A 38 -0.50 3.97 6.28
C LEU A 38 -0.21 3.33 7.65
N ASN A 39 0.83 3.81 8.35
CA ASN A 39 1.25 3.27 9.65
C ASN A 39 0.76 4.08 10.84
N ARG A 40 -0.04 5.12 10.61
CA ARG A 40 -0.60 5.93 11.71
C ARG A 40 -1.49 5.03 12.58
N PRO A 41 -1.24 4.94 13.90
CA PRO A 41 -2.15 4.25 14.80
C PRO A 41 -3.52 4.92 14.72
N THR A 42 -4.51 4.21 14.21
CA THR A 42 -5.89 4.69 14.30
C THR A 42 -6.44 4.24 15.64
N ASP A 43 -6.59 5.18 16.56
CA ASP A 43 -7.28 4.96 17.83
C ASP A 43 -8.74 4.61 17.54
N GLY A 44 -9.08 3.32 17.54
CA GLY A 44 -10.47 2.84 17.53
C GLY A 44 -10.89 1.83 16.45
N VAL A 45 -10.03 1.43 15.50
CA VAL A 45 -10.43 0.40 14.51
C VAL A 45 -9.96 -0.99 14.95
N THR A 46 -10.76 -1.60 15.82
CA THR A 46 -10.78 -3.05 16.05
C THR A 46 -11.51 -3.74 14.91
N ALA A 47 -10.80 -4.08 13.82
CA ALA A 47 -11.07 -5.25 12.97
C ALA A 47 -10.26 -5.14 11.66
N ALA A 48 -9.46 -6.17 11.37
CA ALA A 48 -8.93 -6.48 10.04
C ALA A 48 -7.83 -5.58 9.42
N LEU A 49 -7.11 -4.77 10.19
CA LEU A 49 -5.84 -4.20 9.70
C LEU A 49 -4.72 -5.25 9.80
N PRO A 50 -3.91 -5.45 8.74
CA PRO A 50 -2.72 -6.29 8.84
C PRO A 50 -1.81 -5.72 9.93
N ARG A 51 -1.47 -6.58 10.89
CA ARG A 51 -0.34 -6.43 11.81
C ARG A 51 0.79 -5.63 11.15
N ARG A 52 1.06 -4.40 11.63
CA ARG A 52 2.04 -3.39 11.14
C ARG A 52 2.80 -3.82 9.86
N ILE A 53 2.45 -3.23 8.73
CA ILE A 53 3.16 -3.42 7.46
C ILE A 53 4.61 -2.94 7.66
N THR A 54 5.61 -3.73 7.28
CA THR A 54 7.02 -3.28 7.32
C THR A 54 7.34 -2.45 6.08
N TYR A 55 8.39 -1.63 6.15
CA TYR A 55 8.75 -0.72 5.07
C TYR A 55 9.05 -1.47 3.77
N ASP A 56 9.72 -2.63 3.85
CA ASP A 56 10.01 -3.47 2.69
C ASP A 56 8.74 -3.95 1.98
N TRP A 57 7.71 -4.32 2.74
CA TRP A 57 6.43 -4.76 2.16
C TRP A 57 5.65 -3.63 1.52
N PHE A 58 5.78 -2.42 2.06
CA PHE A 58 5.22 -1.22 1.46
C PHE A 58 5.91 -0.88 0.14
N LEU A 59 7.24 -0.92 0.09
CA LEU A 59 7.99 -0.69 -1.14
C LEU A 59 7.63 -1.73 -2.21
N LEU A 60 7.61 -3.03 -1.86
CA LEU A 60 7.22 -4.09 -2.79
C LEU A 60 5.79 -3.92 -3.31
N ALA A 61 4.89 -3.38 -2.48
CA ALA A 61 3.52 -3.09 -2.91
C ALA A 61 3.49 -1.90 -3.89
N LEU A 62 4.27 -0.85 -3.65
CA LEU A 62 4.41 0.26 -4.60
C LEU A 62 5.02 -0.21 -5.92
N ASP A 63 6.06 -1.04 -5.88
CA ASP A 63 6.69 -1.62 -7.07
C ASP A 63 5.68 -2.42 -7.89
N LEU A 64 4.86 -3.24 -7.22
CA LEU A 64 3.77 -3.98 -7.86
C LEU A 64 2.75 -3.04 -8.49
N LEU A 65 2.26 -2.04 -7.76
CA LEU A 65 1.27 -1.09 -8.26
C LEU A 65 1.78 -0.28 -9.46
N TYR A 66 3.06 0.09 -9.45
CA TYR A 66 3.73 0.79 -10.53
C TYR A 66 3.89 -0.12 -11.75
N ALA A 67 4.34 -1.37 -11.55
CA ALA A 67 4.45 -2.37 -12.60
C ALA A 67 3.09 -2.70 -13.25
N LEU A 68 2.01 -2.66 -12.47
CA LEU A 68 0.62 -2.80 -12.97
C LEU A 68 0.10 -1.54 -13.66
N GLY A 69 0.86 -0.43 -13.65
CA GLY A 69 0.45 0.85 -14.24
C GLY A 69 -0.70 1.54 -13.50
N THR A 70 -0.94 1.17 -12.24
CA THR A 70 -2.03 1.73 -11.42
C THR A 70 -1.63 3.00 -10.68
N ILE A 71 -0.33 3.21 -10.50
CA ILE A 71 0.25 4.43 -9.94
C ILE A 71 1.39 4.89 -10.82
N GLU A 72 1.76 6.15 -10.67
CA GLU A 72 2.95 6.73 -11.28
C GLU A 72 3.67 7.62 -10.27
N LEU A 73 4.96 7.86 -10.55
CA LEU A 73 5.81 8.73 -9.75
C LEU A 73 6.18 9.92 -10.63
N ASP A 74 5.60 11.08 -10.34
CA ASP A 74 5.91 12.33 -11.01
C ASP A 74 6.46 13.33 -10.00
N SER A 75 7.64 13.87 -10.28
CA SER A 75 8.25 14.93 -9.47
C SER A 75 8.35 14.60 -7.96
N GLY A 76 8.55 13.31 -7.62
CA GLY A 76 8.62 12.82 -6.24
C GLY A 76 7.28 12.56 -5.55
N LEU A 77 6.17 12.73 -6.28
CA LEU A 77 4.81 12.45 -5.84
C LEU A 77 4.28 11.17 -6.49
N VAL A 78 3.77 10.27 -5.66
CA VAL A 78 3.00 9.11 -6.10
C VAL A 78 1.58 9.57 -6.38
N THR A 79 1.11 9.31 -7.59
CA THR A 79 -0.25 9.60 -8.02
C THR A 79 -0.93 8.32 -8.49
N ARG A 80 -2.25 8.24 -8.31
CA ARG A 80 -3.04 7.14 -8.87
C ARG A 80 -3.30 7.42 -10.33
N ARG A 81 -2.96 6.48 -11.20
CA ARG A 81 -3.33 6.56 -12.62
C ARG A 81 -4.80 6.17 -12.76
N THR A 82 -5.64 7.12 -13.10
CA THR A 82 -7.01 6.86 -13.53
C THR A 82 -6.99 6.58 -15.02
N ALA A 83 -7.49 5.41 -15.41
CA ALA A 83 -7.69 5.03 -16.81
C ALA A 83 -8.81 5.86 -17.46
#